data_AF-A0A0D2G3G6-F1
#
_entry.id   AF-A0A0D2G3G6-F1
#
_cell.length_a   1.000
_cell.length_b   1.000
_cell.length_c   1.000
_cell.angle_alpha   90.00
_cell.angle_beta   90.00
_cell.angle_gamma   90.00
#
_symmetry.space_group_name_H-M   'P 1'
#
loop_
_entity.id
_entity.type
_entity.pdbx_description
1 polymer ?
#
loop_
_entity_poly.entity_id
_entity_poly.type
_entity_poly.pdbx_seq_one_letter_code
_entity_poly.pdbx_strand_id
1 'polypeptide(L)'
;MSQTEVTRADSIQEEDPHNEPPKKQKNRRPANTAFRQQRLKAWQPILTPKTVLPIFFAIGIVFAPIGGLLLWASYSIQELVIDYSDCNATATTEFTQIPDSKVSSSFKTSNNTVRPQWRKTLNTTTPPLSVEIEDTAVCTLQFSIPNDIGPPVYLYYRLTNFYQNHRRYVKSLNTEQLKGHALSNGTIDGSSCNPLKLDDNGKAYYPCGLIANSIFNDTLNSPVAVNAPGSQGSQQYRMTNKGIAWGSDASLYRKTKYTNHQVSPPPNWQKRYPNGYTDEHPIPDLSQYEEFHVWMRTAGLPTFSKLALRNDNETMTAGIYQMDIYDFFPVNVYDGTKSVLISTRSVVGGKNSFLGIAYVVVGGLCIVLGVLFTVAHLIRPRKMGDHTYLSWNNDTPATASIPSSFGDVPKYRPPGLPHPTYVTDAVVTNPFIYLVHVYTNASINYCVCAANGDEPRPEARSTPRHLFLLNISYQSVLRSGPGTPKMPPSLTFLGLCTLPTSSVRTSTLGDSYVTDRCNVLSAISLGGNIAGYNLGVATAYEVSYWNAILHTLNRNGCDPFDSGDYAADPPQEMTSTSESK
;
A
#
# COMPACT_ATOMS: atom_id res chain seq x y z
N MET A 1 16.18 -44.31 25.04
CA MET A 1 17.34 -45.07 24.53
C MET A 1 17.54 -44.75 23.05
N SER A 2 18.45 -43.83 22.75
CA SER A 2 19.43 -43.91 21.66
C SER A 2 20.28 -42.65 21.80
N GLN A 3 21.55 -42.84 22.18
CA GLN A 3 22.47 -41.77 22.59
C GLN A 3 22.99 -41.02 21.36
N THR A 4 22.97 -39.69 21.45
CA THR A 4 23.69 -38.79 20.55
C THR A 4 25.13 -38.69 21.03
N GLU A 5 26.06 -39.27 20.27
CA GLU A 5 27.49 -39.20 20.58
C GLU A 5 28.07 -37.92 19.96
N VAL A 6 28.44 -36.99 20.84
CA VAL A 6 29.18 -35.76 20.51
C VAL A 6 30.67 -36.08 20.68
N THR A 7 31.39 -36.23 19.57
CA THR A 7 32.85 -36.37 19.61
C THR A 7 33.50 -35.00 19.59
N ARG A 8 34.06 -34.64 20.75
CA ARG A 8 34.95 -33.49 21.00
C ARG A 8 36.30 -33.74 20.32
N ALA A 9 36.75 -32.80 19.50
CA ALA A 9 38.07 -32.82 18.90
C ALA A 9 39.07 -32.15 19.85
N ASP A 10 39.85 -32.95 20.56
CA ASP A 10 41.09 -32.54 21.22
C ASP A 10 42.13 -33.61 20.88
N SER A 11 43.14 -33.26 20.06
CA SER A 11 44.51 -33.80 20.07
C SER A 11 45.30 -33.23 18.88
N ILE A 12 46.32 -32.45 19.20
CA ILE A 12 47.28 -31.84 18.27
C ILE A 12 48.50 -32.79 18.16
N GLN A 13 48.83 -33.14 16.90
CA GLN A 13 50.11 -33.54 16.31
C GLN A 13 50.97 -34.67 16.92
N GLU A 14 51.21 -35.70 16.09
CA GLU A 14 52.57 -36.08 15.69
C GLU A 14 52.57 -36.26 14.16
N GLU A 15 53.45 -35.53 13.47
CA GLU A 15 53.68 -35.59 12.02
C GLU A 15 54.64 -36.74 11.70
N ASP A 16 54.15 -37.76 10.99
CA ASP A 16 54.96 -38.81 10.37
C ASP A 16 55.31 -38.39 8.92
N PRO A 17 56.59 -38.14 8.57
CA PRO A 17 56.96 -37.50 7.30
C PRO A 17 56.98 -38.43 6.08
N HIS A 18 56.48 -39.67 6.16
CA HIS A 18 56.57 -40.64 5.06
C HIS A 18 55.27 -41.25 4.55
N ASN A 19 54.11 -40.67 4.85
CA ASN A 19 52.84 -41.15 4.28
C ASN A 19 52.21 -40.09 3.36
N GLU A 20 52.68 -40.01 2.10
CA GLU A 20 51.96 -39.25 1.07
C GLU A 20 50.56 -39.84 0.89
N PRO A 21 49.46 -39.10 1.17
CA PRO A 21 48.14 -39.60 0.90
C PRO A 21 47.97 -39.73 -0.63
N PRO A 22 47.35 -40.81 -1.13
CA PRO A 22 47.19 -41.01 -2.57
C PRO A 22 46.45 -39.81 -3.17
N LYS A 23 47.00 -39.22 -4.24
CA LYS A 23 46.42 -38.07 -4.94
C LYS A 23 44.93 -38.33 -5.21
N LYS A 24 44.05 -37.64 -4.47
CA LYS A 24 42.59 -37.70 -4.68
C LYS A 24 42.30 -37.33 -6.12
N GLN A 25 41.83 -38.29 -6.90
CA GLN A 25 41.37 -38.11 -8.27
C GLN A 25 40.34 -36.96 -8.27
N LYS A 26 40.63 -35.86 -9.00
CA LYS A 26 39.74 -34.69 -9.08
C LYS A 26 38.46 -35.07 -9.83
N ASN A 27 37.49 -35.60 -9.09
CA ASN A 27 36.17 -35.92 -9.62
C ASN A 27 35.35 -34.62 -9.74
N ARG A 28 34.93 -34.27 -10.97
CA ARG A 28 34.07 -33.12 -11.26
C ARG A 28 32.58 -33.42 -11.06
N ARG A 29 32.23 -34.63 -10.62
CA ARG A 29 30.83 -35.00 -10.37
C ARG A 29 30.27 -34.13 -9.25
N PRO A 30 29.12 -33.46 -9.46
CA PRO A 30 28.48 -32.69 -8.40
C PRO A 30 28.12 -33.62 -7.24
N ALA A 31 28.20 -33.11 -6.01
CA ALA A 31 27.90 -33.89 -4.83
C ALA A 31 26.45 -34.42 -4.89
N ASN A 32 26.29 -35.70 -4.58
CA ASN A 32 25.00 -36.40 -4.62
C ASN A 32 24.21 -36.16 -3.32
N THR A 33 23.89 -34.88 -3.05
CA THR A 33 23.08 -34.48 -1.90
C THR A 33 21.67 -34.13 -2.35
N ALA A 34 20.67 -34.36 -1.48
CA ALA A 34 19.27 -34.08 -1.78
C ALA A 34 19.03 -32.63 -2.22
N PHE A 35 19.77 -31.67 -1.66
CA PHE A 35 19.73 -30.26 -2.04
C PHE A 35 20.28 -30.04 -3.46
N ARG A 36 21.51 -30.50 -3.75
CA ARG A 36 22.15 -30.28 -5.06
C ARG A 36 21.50 -31.04 -6.21
N GLN A 37 20.82 -32.15 -5.90
CA GLN A 37 20.11 -32.97 -6.87
C GLN A 37 18.62 -32.61 -6.97
N GLN A 38 18.16 -31.57 -6.26
CA GLN A 38 16.75 -31.14 -6.22
C GLN A 38 15.77 -32.26 -5.80
N ARG A 39 16.22 -33.15 -4.92
CA ARG A 39 15.43 -34.25 -4.31
C ARG A 39 15.12 -33.97 -2.85
N LEU A 40 14.95 -32.69 -2.50
CA LEU A 40 14.49 -32.31 -1.17
C LEU A 40 13.12 -32.93 -0.91
N LYS A 41 12.86 -33.31 0.34
CA LYS A 41 11.53 -33.74 0.76
C LYS A 41 10.57 -32.58 0.53
N ALA A 42 9.72 -32.72 -0.48
CA ALA A 42 8.70 -31.74 -0.83
C ALA A 42 7.31 -32.37 -0.67
N TRP A 43 6.33 -31.56 -0.27
CA TRP A 43 4.92 -31.93 -0.32
C TRP A 43 4.27 -31.15 -1.46
N GLN A 44 3.64 -31.87 -2.39
CA GLN A 44 2.92 -31.28 -3.52
C GLN A 44 1.42 -31.48 -3.29
N PRO A 45 0.70 -30.44 -2.84
CA PRO A 45 -0.74 -30.55 -2.63
C PRO A 45 -1.46 -30.61 -3.96
N ILE A 46 -1.90 -31.80 -4.36
CA ILE A 46 -2.79 -31.97 -5.51
C ILE A 46 -4.20 -31.60 -5.07
N LEU A 47 -4.77 -30.57 -5.70
CA LEU A 47 -6.12 -30.09 -5.43
C LEU A 47 -7.13 -31.10 -5.99
N THR A 48 -7.66 -31.97 -5.14
CA THR A 48 -8.68 -32.95 -5.49
C THR A 48 -10.02 -32.56 -4.87
N PRO A 49 -11.17 -32.91 -5.46
CA PRO A 49 -12.48 -32.63 -4.84
C PRO A 49 -12.59 -33.16 -3.40
N LYS A 50 -11.96 -34.30 -3.12
CA LYS A 50 -11.92 -34.92 -1.78
C LYS A 50 -11.14 -34.09 -0.75
N THR A 51 -10.15 -33.31 -1.16
CA THR A 51 -9.38 -32.44 -0.26
C THR A 51 -9.93 -31.02 -0.22
N VAL A 52 -10.37 -30.49 -1.36
CA VAL A 52 -10.80 -29.09 -1.51
C VAL A 52 -12.22 -28.85 -0.98
N LEU A 53 -13.18 -29.73 -1.24
CA LEU A 53 -14.57 -29.53 -0.80
C LEU A 53 -14.70 -29.45 0.73
N PRO A 54 -14.10 -30.36 1.53
CA PRO A 54 -14.15 -30.25 2.98
C PRO A 54 -13.53 -28.95 3.51
N ILE A 55 -12.48 -28.43 2.86
CA ILE A 55 -11.84 -27.17 3.25
C ILE A 55 -12.80 -25.99 3.05
N PHE A 56 -13.51 -25.93 1.92
CA PHE A 56 -14.50 -24.86 1.69
C PHE A 56 -15.60 -24.86 2.76
N PHE A 57 -16.17 -26.03 3.07
CA PHE A 57 -17.19 -26.12 4.12
C PHE A 57 -16.62 -25.85 5.51
N ALA A 58 -15.41 -26.32 5.83
CA ALA A 58 -14.76 -26.05 7.11
C ALA A 58 -14.53 -24.55 7.32
N ILE A 59 -14.00 -23.84 6.31
CA ILE A 59 -13.82 -22.38 6.38
C ILE A 59 -15.18 -21.70 6.58
N GLY A 60 -16.19 -22.07 5.81
CA GLY A 60 -17.53 -21.51 5.92
C GLY A 60 -18.16 -21.68 7.30
N ILE A 61 -18.13 -22.91 7.83
CA ILE A 61 -18.69 -23.29 9.14
C ILE A 61 -17.95 -22.60 10.29
N VAL A 62 -16.65 -22.32 10.16
CA VAL A 62 -15.88 -21.60 11.19
C VAL A 62 -16.07 -20.08 11.06
N PHE A 63 -16.01 -19.53 9.85
CA PHE A 63 -16.02 -18.08 9.64
C PHE A 63 -17.40 -17.46 9.83
N ALA A 64 -18.49 -18.15 9.48
CA ALA A 64 -19.83 -17.60 9.63
C ALA A 64 -20.23 -17.35 11.10
N PRO A 65 -20.04 -18.29 12.06
CA PRO A 65 -20.29 -18.04 13.48
C PRO A 65 -19.36 -16.98 14.07
N ILE A 66 -18.08 -16.97 13.70
CA ILE A 66 -17.12 -15.94 14.15
C ILE A 66 -17.59 -14.57 13.65
N GLY A 67 -17.94 -14.44 12.36
CA GLY A 67 -18.46 -13.21 11.79
C GLY A 67 -19.75 -12.74 12.47
N GLY A 68 -20.68 -13.66 12.73
CA GLY A 68 -21.91 -13.37 13.48
C GLY A 68 -21.64 -12.88 14.90
N LEU A 69 -20.69 -13.49 15.62
CA LEU A 69 -20.28 -13.07 16.96
C LEU A 69 -19.63 -11.69 16.95
N LEU A 70 -18.76 -11.40 15.96
CA LEU A 70 -18.14 -10.08 15.80
C LEU A 70 -19.17 -9.00 15.48
N LEU A 71 -20.17 -9.29 14.64
CA LEU A 71 -21.28 -8.37 14.34
C LEU A 71 -22.11 -8.08 15.59
N TRP A 72 -22.48 -9.13 16.33
CA TRP A 72 -23.22 -8.98 17.57
C TRP A 72 -22.44 -8.16 18.61
N ALA A 73 -21.14 -8.41 18.76
CA ALA A 73 -20.26 -7.63 19.63
C ALA A 73 -20.20 -6.15 19.20
N SER A 74 -20.11 -5.88 17.89
CA SER A 74 -20.13 -4.50 17.37
C SER A 74 -21.47 -3.80 17.58
N TYR A 75 -22.60 -4.51 17.49
CA TYR A 75 -23.93 -3.92 17.66
C TYR A 75 -24.29 -3.69 19.15
N SER A 76 -23.64 -4.44 20.04
CA SER A 76 -23.79 -4.27 21.50
C SER A 76 -23.15 -3.00 22.05
N ILE A 77 -22.30 -2.33 21.26
CA ILE A 77 -21.61 -1.10 21.64
C ILE A 77 -22.58 0.07 21.57
N GLN A 78 -22.54 0.90 22.60
CA GLN A 78 -23.34 2.11 22.70
C GLN A 78 -22.44 3.31 22.42
N GLU A 79 -22.86 4.20 21.52
CA GLU A 79 -22.07 5.32 21.04
C GLU A 79 -22.95 6.57 20.83
N LEU A 80 -22.42 7.74 21.19
CA LEU A 80 -22.98 9.05 20.88
C LEU A 80 -21.88 9.95 20.33
N VAL A 81 -22.09 10.47 19.12
CA VAL A 81 -21.20 11.41 18.43
C VAL A 81 -21.93 12.72 18.23
N ILE A 82 -21.33 13.82 18.68
CA ILE A 82 -21.85 15.17 18.48
C ILE A 82 -20.74 16.03 17.87
N ASP A 83 -20.97 16.52 16.65
CA ASP A 83 -20.10 17.48 15.97
C ASP A 83 -20.36 18.90 16.49
N TYR A 84 -19.35 19.50 17.09
CA TYR A 84 -19.42 20.84 17.69
C TYR A 84 -18.52 21.85 16.97
N SER A 85 -18.04 21.54 15.76
CA SER A 85 -17.09 22.37 14.99
C SER A 85 -17.55 23.81 14.83
N ASP A 86 -18.84 24.00 14.52
CA ASP A 86 -19.42 25.32 14.26
C ASP A 86 -20.13 25.93 15.47
N CYS A 87 -19.96 25.35 16.67
CA CYS A 87 -20.65 25.83 17.86
C CYS A 87 -20.33 27.31 18.13
N ASN A 88 -19.07 27.70 18.00
CA ASN A 88 -18.64 29.09 18.16
C ASN A 88 -19.26 30.05 17.11
N ALA A 89 -19.57 29.56 15.91
CA ALA A 89 -20.10 30.37 14.80
C ALA A 89 -21.64 30.40 14.72
N THR A 90 -22.31 29.33 15.15
CA THR A 90 -23.74 29.10 14.90
C THR A 90 -24.60 29.03 16.15
N ALA A 91 -24.05 28.69 17.32
CA ALA A 91 -24.82 28.61 18.54
C ALA A 91 -25.06 30.01 19.14
N THR A 92 -26.23 30.18 19.77
CA THR A 92 -26.60 31.39 20.52
C THR A 92 -26.30 31.21 22.01
N THR A 93 -26.58 32.22 22.83
CA THR A 93 -26.44 32.15 24.30
C THR A 93 -27.47 31.22 24.96
N GLU A 94 -28.59 30.97 24.28
CA GLU A 94 -29.64 30.06 24.72
C GLU A 94 -29.48 28.68 24.07
N PHE A 95 -30.06 27.65 24.69
CA PHE A 95 -30.01 26.31 24.13
C PHE A 95 -30.81 26.24 22.83
N THR A 96 -30.12 25.89 21.76
CA THR A 96 -30.67 25.67 20.42
C THR A 96 -30.40 24.24 19.98
N GLN A 97 -31.31 23.68 19.18
CA GLN A 97 -31.17 22.29 18.73
C GLN A 97 -29.98 22.15 17.77
N ILE A 98 -29.18 21.10 17.99
CA ILE A 98 -28.11 20.72 17.07
C ILE A 98 -28.73 20.09 15.81
N PRO A 99 -28.29 20.47 14.60
CA PRO A 99 -28.76 19.84 13.37
C PRO A 99 -28.57 18.31 13.39
N ASP A 100 -29.56 17.56 12.90
CA ASP A 100 -29.54 16.09 12.92
C ASP A 100 -28.34 15.50 12.14
N SER A 101 -27.80 16.22 11.14
CA SER A 101 -26.60 15.82 10.40
C SER A 101 -25.32 15.80 11.23
N LYS A 102 -25.30 16.48 12.37
CA LYS A 102 -24.16 16.61 13.29
C LYS A 102 -24.21 15.63 14.46
N VAL A 103 -25.29 14.88 14.58
CA VAL A 103 -25.52 13.93 15.67
C VAL A 103 -25.62 12.53 15.10
N SER A 104 -24.84 11.61 15.66
CA SER A 104 -24.98 10.18 15.39
C SER A 104 -25.05 9.44 16.71
N SER A 105 -26.07 8.60 16.89
CA SER A 105 -26.25 7.85 18.13
C SER A 105 -26.59 6.40 17.84
N SER A 106 -26.17 5.52 18.74
CA SER A 106 -26.39 4.09 18.70
C SER A 106 -26.56 3.61 20.12
N PHE A 107 -27.79 3.37 20.54
CA PHE A 107 -28.13 2.88 21.87
C PHE A 107 -28.96 1.61 21.78
N LYS A 108 -29.05 0.87 22.89
CA LYS A 108 -29.90 -0.33 22.96
C LYS A 108 -31.39 0.05 22.85
N THR A 109 -31.75 1.18 23.46
CA THR A 109 -33.10 1.73 23.43
C THR A 109 -33.17 2.95 22.52
N SER A 110 -34.07 2.93 21.54
CA SER A 110 -34.35 4.10 20.68
C SER A 110 -35.39 5.00 21.35
N ASN A 111 -34.96 5.83 22.31
CA ASN A 111 -35.82 6.90 22.82
C ASN A 111 -35.36 8.24 22.23
N ASN A 112 -35.98 8.63 21.12
CA ASN A 112 -35.64 9.83 20.34
C ASN A 112 -36.28 11.13 20.90
N THR A 113 -36.84 11.10 22.11
CA THR A 113 -37.70 12.20 22.59
C THR A 113 -36.93 13.46 22.96
N VAL A 114 -35.64 13.35 23.33
CA VAL A 114 -34.81 14.50 23.71
C VAL A 114 -33.66 14.64 22.72
N ARG A 115 -33.78 15.65 21.85
CA ARG A 115 -32.76 15.98 20.85
C ARG A 115 -31.60 16.74 21.50
N PRO A 116 -30.34 16.52 21.08
CA PRO A 116 -29.22 17.29 21.59
C PRO A 116 -29.34 18.78 21.27
N GLN A 117 -28.94 19.60 22.22
CA GLN A 117 -28.91 21.05 22.13
C GLN A 117 -27.53 21.57 22.45
N TRP A 118 -27.21 22.76 21.98
CA TRP A 118 -26.00 23.46 22.33
C TRP A 118 -26.27 24.93 22.65
N ARG A 119 -25.33 25.55 23.35
CA ARG A 119 -25.27 27.00 23.49
C ARG A 119 -23.81 27.44 23.55
N LYS A 120 -23.58 28.70 23.27
CA LYS A 120 -22.28 29.36 23.36
C LYS A 120 -22.30 30.38 24.48
N THR A 121 -21.32 30.33 25.35
CA THR A 121 -21.01 31.39 26.30
C THR A 121 -19.55 31.81 26.16
N LEU A 122 -19.19 32.94 26.76
CA LEU A 122 -17.80 33.37 26.92
C LEU A 122 -17.45 33.26 28.40
N ASN A 123 -16.30 32.68 28.71
CA ASN A 123 -15.82 32.59 30.08
C ASN A 123 -14.30 32.72 30.13
N THR A 124 -13.79 33.23 31.24
CA THR A 124 -12.37 33.19 31.55
C THR A 124 -12.02 31.82 32.12
N THR A 125 -10.96 31.21 31.60
CA THR A 125 -10.54 29.87 32.01
C THR A 125 -9.04 29.75 32.07
N THR A 126 -8.55 28.85 32.91
CA THR A 126 -7.13 28.51 33.00
C THR A 126 -6.96 27.06 32.56
N PRO A 127 -6.69 26.80 31.27
CA PRO A 127 -6.48 25.44 30.80
C PRO A 127 -5.31 24.76 31.52
N PRO A 128 -5.27 23.42 31.58
CA PRO A 128 -4.13 22.72 32.17
C PRO A 128 -2.82 23.14 31.48
N LEU A 129 -1.80 23.47 32.28
CA LEU A 129 -0.46 23.87 31.80
C LEU A 129 -0.52 25.12 30.90
N SER A 130 -1.29 26.13 31.30
CA SER A 130 -1.49 27.38 30.57
C SER A 130 -1.66 28.56 31.53
N VAL A 131 -1.41 29.76 31.03
CA VAL A 131 -1.93 31.01 31.65
C VAL A 131 -3.46 31.05 31.60
N GLU A 132 -4.04 31.95 32.38
CA GLU A 132 -5.45 32.33 32.29
C GLU A 132 -5.74 33.00 30.95
N ILE A 133 -6.82 32.58 30.29
CA ILE A 133 -7.24 33.06 28.97
C ILE A 133 -8.67 33.61 29.10
N GLU A 134 -8.77 34.92 28.95
CA GLU A 134 -10.03 35.66 28.94
C GLU A 134 -10.82 35.45 27.63
N ASP A 135 -12.13 35.72 27.69
CA ASP A 135 -13.05 35.66 26.54
C ASP A 135 -13.00 34.35 25.74
N THR A 136 -12.81 33.22 26.42
CA THR A 136 -12.78 31.91 25.77
C THR A 136 -14.20 31.46 25.42
N ALA A 137 -14.41 31.04 24.17
CA ALA A 137 -15.67 30.46 23.72
C ALA A 137 -15.89 29.09 24.39
N VAL A 138 -17.00 28.97 25.12
CA VAL A 138 -17.45 27.73 25.73
C VAL A 138 -18.64 27.21 24.96
N CYS A 139 -18.48 26.02 24.38
CA CYS A 139 -19.59 25.28 23.79
C CYS A 139 -20.17 24.34 24.85
N THR A 140 -21.36 24.65 25.33
CA THR A 140 -22.10 23.79 26.25
C THR A 140 -23.00 22.87 25.44
N LEU A 141 -22.75 21.57 25.50
CA LEU A 141 -23.58 20.53 24.89
C LEU A 141 -24.56 19.97 25.92
N GLN A 142 -25.84 19.87 25.57
CA GLN A 142 -26.84 19.16 26.36
C GLN A 142 -27.38 17.98 25.55
N PHE A 143 -27.29 16.77 26.08
CA PHE A 143 -27.66 15.55 25.39
C PHE A 143 -28.29 14.52 26.33
N SER A 144 -29.08 13.61 25.78
CA SER A 144 -29.79 12.58 26.54
C SER A 144 -29.16 11.20 26.35
N ILE A 145 -29.01 10.48 27.44
CA ILE A 145 -28.63 9.06 27.47
C ILE A 145 -29.91 8.25 27.74
N PRO A 146 -30.39 7.44 26.78
CA PRO A 146 -31.72 6.82 26.87
C PRO A 146 -31.79 5.60 27.80
N ASN A 147 -30.66 4.98 28.12
CA ASN A 147 -30.57 3.83 29.01
C ASN A 147 -29.19 3.80 29.69
N ASP A 148 -29.09 3.11 30.82
CA ASP A 148 -27.84 3.02 31.59
C ASP A 148 -26.70 2.41 30.76
N ILE A 149 -25.52 2.98 30.92
CA ILE A 149 -24.27 2.56 30.28
C ILE A 149 -23.30 2.13 31.38
N GLY A 150 -23.06 0.81 31.48
CA GLY A 150 -22.12 0.26 32.45
C GLY A 150 -20.65 0.61 32.15
N PRO A 151 -19.77 0.60 33.16
CA PRO A 151 -18.36 0.88 32.98
C PRO A 151 -17.63 -0.23 32.19
N PRO A 152 -16.53 0.09 31.48
CA PRO A 152 -15.93 1.42 31.35
C PRO A 152 -16.60 2.29 30.26
N VAL A 153 -16.74 3.58 30.56
CA VAL A 153 -17.23 4.62 29.64
C VAL A 153 -16.05 5.50 29.21
N TYR A 154 -15.91 5.68 27.89
CA TYR A 154 -14.82 6.46 27.32
C TYR A 154 -15.36 7.68 26.59
N LEU A 155 -14.68 8.82 26.76
CA LEU A 155 -14.89 10.05 26.01
C LEU A 155 -13.70 10.28 25.07
N TYR A 156 -13.97 10.28 23.78
CA TYR A 156 -13.03 10.58 22.72
C TYR A 156 -13.35 11.95 22.11
N TYR A 157 -12.34 12.60 21.54
CA TYR A 157 -12.56 13.55 20.46
C TYR A 157 -12.26 12.87 19.13
N ARG A 158 -13.05 13.20 18.11
CA ARG A 158 -12.86 12.76 16.73
C ARG A 158 -12.49 13.97 15.88
N LEU A 159 -11.42 13.85 15.12
CA LEU A 159 -11.03 14.83 14.09
C LEU A 159 -11.22 14.20 12.71
N THR A 160 -11.70 14.99 11.76
CA THR A 160 -11.78 14.63 10.35
C THR A 160 -10.87 15.54 9.53
N ASN A 161 -10.45 15.04 8.37
CA ASN A 161 -9.59 15.76 7.41
C ASN A 161 -8.26 16.26 8.02
N PHE A 162 -7.74 15.59 9.07
CA PHE A 162 -6.49 15.96 9.73
C PHE A 162 -5.42 14.88 9.48
N TYR A 163 -4.40 15.19 8.68
CA TYR A 163 -3.46 14.19 8.14
C TYR A 163 -2.26 13.93 9.06
N GLN A 164 -2.49 13.26 10.21
CA GLN A 164 -1.38 12.80 11.07
C GLN A 164 -0.43 11.81 10.38
N ASN A 165 -0.90 11.11 9.35
CA ASN A 165 -0.14 10.13 8.59
C ASN A 165 0.77 10.72 7.50
N HIS A 166 0.78 12.05 7.33
CA HIS A 166 1.63 12.68 6.34
C HIS A 166 3.11 12.45 6.65
N ARG A 167 3.91 12.03 5.63
CA ARG A 167 5.32 11.61 5.81
C ARG A 167 6.17 12.64 6.56
N ARG A 168 5.99 13.94 6.28
CA ARG A 168 6.72 15.02 6.97
C ARG A 168 6.25 15.20 8.41
N TYR A 169 4.95 15.02 8.66
CA TYR A 169 4.35 15.19 9.99
C TYR A 169 4.84 14.10 10.94
N VAL A 170 4.72 12.82 10.56
CA VAL A 170 5.14 11.66 11.38
C VAL A 170 6.62 11.70 11.76
N LYS A 171 7.47 12.24 10.88
CA LYS A 171 8.92 12.34 11.13
C LYS A 171 9.32 13.55 12.00
N SER A 172 8.44 14.53 12.14
CA SER A 172 8.76 15.81 12.76
C SER A 172 8.64 15.74 14.28
N LEU A 173 9.61 15.07 14.90
CA LEU A 173 9.82 14.96 16.34
C LEU A 173 11.30 14.62 16.63
N ASN A 174 11.74 14.83 17.88
CA ASN A 174 13.06 14.40 18.35
C ASN A 174 12.90 13.48 19.57
N THR A 175 13.26 12.20 19.43
CA THR A 175 13.05 11.20 20.48
C THR A 175 13.93 11.44 21.71
N GLU A 176 15.16 11.91 21.54
CA GLU A 176 16.07 12.17 22.67
C GLU A 176 15.60 13.36 23.50
N GLN A 177 15.03 14.38 22.84
CA GLN A 177 14.36 15.48 23.52
C GLN A 177 13.16 15.01 24.36
N LEU A 178 12.33 14.12 23.81
CA LEU A 178 11.14 13.57 24.49
C LEU A 178 11.51 12.62 25.66
N LYS A 179 12.65 11.94 25.55
CA LYS A 179 13.27 11.16 26.65
C LYS A 179 13.88 12.05 27.75
N GLY A 180 13.73 13.37 27.67
CA GLY A 180 14.16 14.33 28.69
C GLY A 180 15.61 14.78 28.58
N HIS A 181 16.33 14.46 27.51
CA HIS A 181 17.69 14.97 27.31
C HIS A 181 17.67 16.46 26.90
N ALA A 182 18.48 17.27 27.58
CA ALA A 182 18.75 18.64 27.17
C ALA A 182 19.76 18.63 26.01
N LEU A 183 19.29 18.96 24.81
CA LEU A 183 20.07 18.98 23.57
C LEU A 183 20.44 20.43 23.23
N SER A 184 21.58 20.64 22.57
CA SER A 184 21.98 21.98 22.13
C SER A 184 21.08 22.48 20.99
N ASN A 185 20.99 23.80 20.81
CA ASN A 185 20.25 24.41 19.70
C ASN A 185 20.74 23.87 18.34
N GLY A 186 22.06 23.72 18.14
CA GLY A 186 22.62 23.15 16.92
C GLY A 186 22.22 21.68 16.69
N THR A 187 22.09 20.88 17.75
CA THR A 187 21.62 19.48 17.65
C THR A 187 20.14 19.42 17.23
N ILE A 188 19.30 20.31 17.77
CA ILE A 188 17.89 20.40 17.38
C ILE A 188 17.75 20.91 15.94
N ASP A 189 18.58 21.87 15.55
CA ASP A 189 18.61 22.41 14.19
C ASP A 189 19.00 21.34 13.15
N GLY A 190 19.93 20.46 13.47
CA GLY A 190 20.28 19.31 12.62
C GLY A 190 19.28 18.15 12.65
N SER A 191 18.23 18.21 13.47
CA SER A 191 17.35 17.06 13.73
C SER A 191 16.19 16.89 12.73
N SER A 192 15.38 15.86 12.96
CA SER A 192 14.17 15.56 12.19
C SER A 192 12.98 16.49 12.48
N CYS A 193 13.06 17.41 13.45
CA CYS A 193 12.00 18.36 13.83
C CYS A 193 11.62 19.41 12.77
N ASN A 194 11.99 19.24 11.50
CA ASN A 194 11.64 20.16 10.42
C ASN A 194 10.11 20.34 10.27
N PRO A 195 9.60 21.56 10.03
CA PRO A 195 10.33 22.84 10.03
C PRO A 195 10.45 23.49 11.42
N LEU A 196 9.72 23.00 12.44
CA LEU A 196 9.62 23.62 13.75
C LEU A 196 10.75 23.16 14.68
N LYS A 197 11.94 23.71 14.44
CA LYS A 197 13.18 23.38 15.18
C LYS A 197 13.57 24.46 16.19
N LEU A 198 13.81 25.67 15.69
CA LEU A 198 14.25 26.82 16.45
C LEU A 198 13.25 27.97 16.27
N ASP A 199 13.18 28.84 17.27
CA ASP A 199 12.49 30.13 17.16
C ASP A 199 13.33 31.18 16.41
N ASP A 200 12.74 32.36 16.20
CA ASP A 200 13.38 33.47 15.49
C ASP A 200 14.66 33.98 16.17
N ASN A 201 14.83 33.70 17.46
CA ASN A 201 16.02 34.04 18.24
C ASN A 201 17.08 32.92 18.25
N GLY A 202 16.88 31.86 17.47
CA GLY A 202 17.80 30.71 17.38
C GLY A 202 17.73 29.76 18.58
N LYS A 203 16.67 29.83 19.37
CA LYS A 203 16.46 29.02 20.57
C LYS A 203 15.57 27.82 20.25
N ALA A 204 15.95 26.63 20.75
CA ALA A 204 15.24 25.41 20.41
C ALA A 204 13.79 25.39 20.92
N TYR A 205 12.86 24.95 20.08
CA TYR A 205 11.51 24.64 20.52
C TYR A 205 11.50 23.41 21.40
N TYR A 206 10.78 23.47 22.51
CA TYR A 206 10.50 22.31 23.34
C TYR A 206 9.00 22.21 23.62
N PRO A 207 8.36 21.07 23.35
CA PRO A 207 8.81 20.00 22.44
C PRO A 207 8.89 20.44 20.98
N CYS A 208 9.94 20.07 20.24
CA CYS A 208 10.08 20.44 18.82
C CYS A 208 9.24 19.57 17.88
N GLY A 209 8.99 20.09 16.68
CA GLY A 209 8.36 19.36 15.58
C GLY A 209 6.85 19.59 15.42
N LEU A 210 6.35 19.19 14.25
CA LEU A 210 4.96 19.43 13.82
C LEU A 210 3.94 18.74 14.71
N ILE A 211 4.23 17.50 15.15
CA ILE A 211 3.29 16.70 15.94
C ILE A 211 2.96 17.42 17.24
N ALA A 212 4.00 17.82 17.98
CA ALA A 212 3.84 18.46 19.27
C ALA A 212 3.23 19.87 19.15
N ASN A 213 3.63 20.62 18.12
CA ASN A 213 3.08 21.95 17.86
C ASN A 213 1.55 21.94 17.68
N SER A 214 1.03 21.01 16.87
CA SER A 214 -0.40 20.97 16.55
C SER A 214 -1.23 20.12 17.52
N ILE A 215 -0.83 20.00 18.78
CA ILE A 215 -1.61 19.27 19.78
C ILE A 215 -3.05 19.79 19.88
N PHE A 216 -4.01 18.87 19.91
CA PHE A 216 -5.40 19.20 20.18
C PHE A 216 -5.52 19.82 21.58
N ASN A 217 -6.08 21.03 21.63
CA ASN A 217 -6.06 21.87 22.84
C ASN A 217 -7.45 22.32 23.30
N ASP A 218 -8.55 21.78 22.77
CA ASP A 218 -9.85 21.99 23.41
C ASP A 218 -9.88 21.29 24.77
N THR A 219 -10.43 21.97 25.78
CA THR A 219 -10.58 21.39 27.12
C THR A 219 -11.96 20.75 27.24
N LEU A 220 -11.98 19.42 27.34
CA LEU A 220 -13.21 18.64 27.52
C LEU A 220 -13.47 18.41 29.02
N ASN A 221 -14.58 18.91 29.54
CA ASN A 221 -14.95 18.69 30.94
C ASN A 221 -15.79 17.41 31.13
N SER A 222 -15.80 16.91 32.36
CA SER A 222 -16.67 15.78 32.74
C SER A 222 -18.15 16.17 32.61
N PRO A 223 -19.02 15.32 32.00
CA PRO A 223 -20.45 15.58 31.91
C PRO A 223 -21.13 15.72 33.27
N VAL A 224 -22.16 16.54 33.34
CA VAL A 224 -22.97 16.80 34.55
C VAL A 224 -24.42 16.40 34.27
N ALA A 225 -24.95 15.46 35.05
CA ALA A 225 -26.35 15.08 35.00
C ALA A 225 -27.22 16.22 35.53
N VAL A 226 -28.13 16.74 34.71
CA VAL A 226 -29.00 17.88 35.04
C VAL A 226 -30.27 17.42 35.79
N ASN A 227 -30.75 16.21 35.50
CA ASN A 227 -31.94 15.61 36.11
C ASN A 227 -31.61 14.21 36.67
N ALA A 228 -30.77 14.13 37.70
CA ALA A 228 -30.39 12.86 38.31
C ALA A 228 -31.58 12.23 39.07
N PRO A 229 -31.95 10.95 38.82
CA PRO A 229 -33.01 10.28 39.57
C PRO A 229 -32.69 10.22 41.06
N GLY A 230 -33.52 10.84 41.91
CA GLY A 230 -33.40 10.77 43.37
C GLY A 230 -32.44 11.79 44.03
N SER A 231 -31.85 12.72 43.27
CA SER A 231 -31.06 13.83 43.83
C SER A 231 -31.70 15.19 43.52
N GLN A 232 -31.76 16.09 44.52
CA GLN A 232 -32.28 17.46 44.34
C GLN A 232 -31.28 18.41 43.66
N GLY A 233 -30.25 17.90 43.00
CA GLY A 233 -29.19 18.71 42.40
C GLY A 233 -28.46 18.03 41.26
N SER A 234 -27.74 18.83 40.47
CA SER A 234 -26.91 18.37 39.35
C SER A 234 -25.73 17.52 39.84
N GLN A 235 -25.59 16.30 39.34
CA GLN A 235 -24.51 15.38 39.73
C GLN A 235 -23.46 15.25 38.61
N GLN A 236 -22.20 15.55 38.91
CA GLN A 236 -21.12 15.39 37.94
C GLN A 236 -20.73 13.92 37.77
N TYR A 237 -20.73 13.43 36.53
CA TYR A 237 -20.19 12.12 36.16
C TYR A 237 -18.68 12.24 35.98
N ARG A 238 -17.92 11.96 37.05
CA ARG A 238 -16.49 12.25 37.12
C ARG A 238 -15.69 11.33 36.20
N MET A 239 -15.10 11.87 35.15
CA MET A 239 -14.18 11.15 34.28
C MET A 239 -12.74 11.62 34.53
N THR A 240 -11.78 10.71 34.38
CA THR A 240 -10.36 11.00 34.57
C THR A 240 -9.60 11.04 33.25
N ASN A 241 -8.60 11.93 33.16
CA ASN A 241 -7.60 11.98 32.10
C ASN A 241 -6.36 11.11 32.40
N LYS A 242 -6.40 10.30 33.47
CA LYS A 242 -5.33 9.37 33.84
C LYS A 242 -5.60 7.95 33.35
N GLY A 243 -4.55 7.23 33.00
CA GLY A 243 -4.63 5.90 32.40
C GLY A 243 -5.24 5.89 31.00
N ILE A 244 -5.15 6.99 30.26
CA ILE A 244 -5.62 7.10 28.87
C ILE A 244 -4.51 6.73 27.87
N ALA A 245 -3.24 6.89 28.27
CA ALA A 245 -2.08 6.50 27.50
C ALA A 245 -1.67 5.03 27.77
N TRP A 246 -0.96 4.43 26.82
CA TRP A 246 -0.42 3.08 26.98
C TRP A 246 0.82 3.14 27.86
N GLY A 247 1.01 2.16 28.75
CA GLY A 247 2.20 2.12 29.60
C GLY A 247 3.51 2.12 28.81
N SER A 248 3.53 1.50 27.63
CA SER A 248 4.66 1.54 26.70
C SER A 248 4.92 2.95 26.17
N ASP A 249 3.87 3.72 25.85
CA ASP A 249 4.00 5.08 25.33
C ASP A 249 4.48 6.01 26.44
N ALA A 250 3.92 5.91 27.65
CA ALA A 250 4.36 6.68 28.81
C ALA A 250 5.85 6.45 29.13
N SER A 251 6.37 5.25 28.85
CA SER A 251 7.78 4.93 29.04
C SER A 251 8.74 5.70 28.10
N LEU A 252 8.24 6.28 27.01
CA LEU A 252 9.04 7.06 26.05
C LEU A 252 9.27 8.51 26.48
N TYR A 253 8.43 9.03 27.38
CA TYR A 253 8.45 10.43 27.80
C TYR A 253 9.03 10.54 29.21
N ARG A 254 9.97 11.47 29.41
CA ARG A 254 10.54 11.75 30.72
C ARG A 254 10.54 13.25 30.98
N LYS A 255 10.61 13.61 32.26
CA LYS A 255 10.81 15.00 32.68
C LYS A 255 12.10 15.53 32.04
N THR A 256 12.01 16.72 31.47
CA THR A 256 13.14 17.35 30.80
C THR A 256 14.23 17.81 31.76
N LYS A 257 15.45 17.87 31.25
CA LYS A 257 16.63 18.45 31.92
C LYS A 257 16.92 19.89 31.48
N TYR A 258 16.14 20.46 30.56
CA TYR A 258 16.25 21.88 30.20
C TYR A 258 15.86 22.77 31.38
N THR A 259 16.48 23.95 31.46
CA THR A 259 15.97 25.05 32.27
C THR A 259 14.96 25.89 31.47
N ASN A 260 14.04 26.58 32.16
CA ASN A 260 12.96 27.36 31.53
C ASN A 260 13.48 28.34 30.46
N HIS A 261 14.63 28.96 30.69
CA HIS A 261 15.22 29.95 29.77
C HIS A 261 16.01 29.36 28.59
N GLN A 262 16.27 28.04 28.54
CA GLN A 262 17.04 27.40 27.47
C GLN A 262 16.22 27.06 26.22
N VAL A 263 14.91 26.87 26.37
CA VAL A 263 14.00 26.46 25.28
C VAL A 263 12.76 27.34 25.20
N SER A 264 12.12 27.37 24.04
CA SER A 264 10.93 28.18 23.77
C SER A 264 9.72 27.27 23.48
N PRO A 265 8.49 27.68 23.82
CA PRO A 265 7.30 26.93 23.46
C PRO A 265 7.09 26.95 21.92
N PRO A 266 6.50 25.90 21.33
CA PRO A 266 6.13 25.90 19.92
C PRO A 266 5.18 27.04 19.53
N PRO A 267 5.14 27.46 18.25
CA PRO A 267 4.31 28.59 17.81
C PRO A 267 2.83 28.50 18.20
N ASN A 268 2.20 27.33 18.05
CA ASN A 268 0.77 27.17 18.39
C ASN A 268 0.53 27.08 19.91
N TRP A 269 1.59 27.07 20.72
CA TRP A 269 1.51 27.07 22.18
C TRP A 269 1.63 28.49 22.76
N GLN A 270 1.87 29.51 21.93
CA GLN A 270 2.05 30.90 22.37
C GLN A 270 0.88 31.42 23.21
N LYS A 271 -0.38 31.05 22.91
CA LYS A 271 -1.53 31.43 23.75
C LYS A 271 -1.46 30.85 25.17
N ARG A 272 -0.85 29.67 25.34
CA ARG A 272 -0.66 29.05 26.66
C ARG A 272 0.55 29.60 27.42
N TYR A 273 1.55 30.06 26.67
CA TYR A 273 2.83 30.55 27.17
C TYR A 273 3.18 31.88 26.47
N PRO A 274 2.44 32.98 26.73
CA PRO A 274 2.60 34.24 26.00
C PRO A 274 3.98 34.86 26.22
N ASN A 275 4.55 34.68 27.42
CA ASN A 275 5.88 35.17 27.78
C ASN A 275 6.97 34.09 27.65
N GLY A 276 6.69 32.99 26.95
CA GLY A 276 7.55 31.81 26.93
C GLY A 276 7.47 30.99 28.22
N TYR A 277 8.48 30.16 28.46
CA TYR A 277 8.61 29.41 29.71
C TYR A 277 9.24 30.30 30.80
N THR A 278 8.53 30.48 31.91
CA THR A 278 8.96 31.26 33.08
C THR A 278 8.94 30.40 34.34
N ASP A 279 9.33 30.94 35.49
CA ASP A 279 9.29 30.18 36.75
C ASP A 279 7.86 30.00 37.28
N GLU A 280 6.95 30.94 36.96
CA GLU A 280 5.52 30.85 37.25
C GLU A 280 4.80 29.88 36.31
N HIS A 281 5.18 29.89 35.02
CA HIS A 281 4.64 28.98 34.00
C HIS A 281 5.78 28.16 33.38
N PRO A 282 6.29 27.16 34.12
CA PRO A 282 7.47 26.41 33.72
C PRO A 282 7.18 25.44 32.56
N ILE A 283 8.26 24.86 32.07
CA ILE A 283 8.21 23.81 31.06
C ILE A 283 7.29 22.65 31.53
N PRO A 284 6.32 22.19 30.71
CA PRO A 284 5.41 21.13 31.11
C PRO A 284 6.14 19.80 31.29
N ASP A 285 5.78 19.07 32.34
CA ASP A 285 6.28 17.72 32.58
C ASP A 285 5.58 16.73 31.66
N LEU A 286 6.22 16.47 30.52
CA LEU A 286 5.71 15.53 29.52
C LEU A 286 5.57 14.11 30.05
N SER A 287 6.22 13.72 31.15
CA SER A 287 6.07 12.35 31.70
C SER A 287 4.69 12.11 32.31
N GLN A 288 4.05 13.16 32.82
CA GLN A 288 2.74 13.09 33.48
C GLN A 288 1.57 13.53 32.58
N TYR A 289 1.89 14.03 31.38
CA TYR A 289 0.92 14.60 30.45
C TYR A 289 0.43 13.55 29.45
N GLU A 290 -0.54 12.73 29.87
CA GLU A 290 -1.01 11.59 29.07
C GLU A 290 -1.74 11.99 27.79
N GLU A 291 -2.44 13.13 27.78
CA GLU A 291 -3.09 13.69 26.59
C GLU A 291 -2.06 13.99 25.49
N PHE A 292 -0.87 14.44 25.90
CA PHE A 292 0.25 14.62 24.99
C PHE A 292 0.74 13.27 24.43
N HIS A 293 0.83 12.21 25.24
CA HIS A 293 1.21 10.87 24.75
C HIS A 293 0.19 10.35 23.72
N VAL A 294 -1.10 10.49 24.01
CA VAL A 294 -2.19 10.10 23.10
C VAL A 294 -2.11 10.87 21.78
N TRP A 295 -1.78 12.16 21.82
CA TRP A 295 -1.61 12.97 20.63
C TRP A 295 -0.39 12.55 19.80
N MET A 296 0.76 12.41 20.46
CA MET A 296 2.04 12.08 19.82
C MET A 296 2.02 10.73 19.09
N ARG A 297 1.17 9.79 19.53
CA ARG A 297 0.91 8.55 18.80
C ARG A 297 0.03 8.81 17.58
N THR A 298 0.65 9.11 16.44
CA THR A 298 -0.04 9.48 15.19
C THR A 298 -1.05 8.45 14.69
N ALA A 299 -2.20 8.92 14.20
CA ALA A 299 -3.20 8.08 13.55
C ALA A 299 -2.80 7.71 12.11
N GLY A 300 -3.25 6.54 11.63
CA GLY A 300 -2.97 6.06 10.28
C GLY A 300 -3.88 6.63 9.18
N LEU A 301 -5.02 7.21 9.55
CA LEU A 301 -6.05 7.76 8.66
C LEU A 301 -6.34 9.22 9.01
N PRO A 302 -6.86 10.04 8.06
CA PRO A 302 -7.18 11.45 8.29
C PRO A 302 -8.41 11.68 9.19
N THR A 303 -9.25 10.67 9.32
CA THR A 303 -10.35 10.64 10.28
C THR A 303 -9.99 9.67 11.39
N PHE A 304 -9.88 10.17 12.61
CA PHE A 304 -9.47 9.37 13.76
C PHE A 304 -10.07 9.90 15.06
N SER A 305 -10.14 9.01 16.05
CA SER A 305 -10.57 9.32 17.41
C SER A 305 -9.42 9.14 18.38
N LYS A 306 -9.34 10.00 19.39
CA LYS A 306 -8.33 9.95 20.45
C LYS A 306 -9.02 10.02 21.80
N LEU A 307 -8.56 9.19 22.74
CA LEU A 307 -9.14 9.11 24.07
C LEU A 307 -8.77 10.36 24.87
N ALA A 308 -9.75 11.03 25.45
CA ALA A 308 -9.55 12.21 26.28
C ALA A 308 -9.81 11.91 27.76
N LEU A 309 -10.99 11.33 28.07
CA LEU A 309 -11.37 10.97 29.43
C LEU A 309 -11.91 9.53 29.49
N ARG A 310 -11.79 8.89 30.64
CA ARG A 310 -12.36 7.56 30.92
C ARG A 310 -12.98 7.52 32.32
N ASN A 311 -13.98 6.67 32.51
CA ASN A 311 -14.48 6.27 33.82
C ASN A 311 -14.69 4.75 33.83
N ASP A 312 -14.01 4.07 34.75
CA ASP A 312 -13.98 2.61 34.83
C ASP A 312 -14.84 2.04 35.96
N ASN A 313 -15.39 2.90 36.82
CA ASN A 313 -15.98 2.48 38.09
C ASN A 313 -17.48 2.75 38.17
N GLU A 314 -17.95 3.83 37.52
CA GLU A 314 -19.33 4.29 37.66
C GLU A 314 -20.14 4.06 36.38
N THR A 315 -21.37 3.58 36.56
CA THR A 315 -22.38 3.51 35.49
C THR A 315 -22.88 4.91 35.15
N MET A 316 -22.91 5.26 33.87
CA MET A 316 -23.57 6.47 33.39
C MET A 316 -25.07 6.18 33.28
N THR A 317 -25.87 6.70 34.20
CA THR A 317 -27.32 6.44 34.26
C THR A 317 -28.07 7.16 33.16
N ALA A 318 -29.24 6.65 32.80
CA ALA A 318 -30.14 7.29 31.85
C ALA A 318 -30.57 8.68 32.36
N GLY A 319 -30.50 9.69 31.50
CA GLY A 319 -30.80 11.06 31.87
C GLY A 319 -30.22 12.10 30.91
N ILE A 320 -30.47 13.37 31.21
CA ILE A 320 -29.94 14.50 30.47
C ILE A 320 -28.63 14.94 31.11
N TYR A 321 -27.58 15.02 30.29
CA TYR A 321 -26.26 15.47 30.67
C TYR A 321 -25.92 16.76 29.96
N GLN A 322 -25.16 17.60 30.64
CA GLN A 322 -24.55 18.80 30.11
C GLN A 322 -23.03 18.66 30.17
N MET A 323 -22.33 19.06 29.11
CA MET A 323 -20.87 19.03 29.04
C MET A 323 -20.36 20.33 28.45
N ASP A 324 -19.46 20.98 29.16
CA ASP A 324 -18.81 22.20 28.70
C ASP A 324 -17.49 21.86 27.98
N ILE A 325 -17.29 22.49 26.82
CA ILE A 325 -16.09 22.35 26.00
C ILE A 325 -15.52 23.75 25.79
N TYR A 326 -14.27 23.96 26.19
CA TYR A 326 -13.56 25.19 25.88
C TYR A 326 -12.91 25.06 24.50
N ASP A 327 -13.34 25.91 23.57
CA ASP A 327 -12.98 25.86 22.15
C ASP A 327 -11.69 26.65 21.86
N PHE A 328 -10.59 25.94 21.65
CA PHE A 328 -9.27 26.50 21.34
C PHE A 328 -8.70 26.04 20.00
N PHE A 329 -9.17 24.91 19.47
CA PHE A 329 -8.62 24.21 18.31
C PHE A 329 -9.44 24.53 17.04
N PRO A 330 -8.95 25.43 16.15
CA PRO A 330 -9.71 25.81 14.96
C PRO A 330 -9.61 24.72 13.88
N VAL A 331 -10.74 24.09 13.55
CA VAL A 331 -10.82 23.08 12.46
C VAL A 331 -11.17 23.69 11.10
N ASN A 332 -11.74 24.90 11.10
CA ASN A 332 -12.20 25.59 9.90
C ASN A 332 -11.06 26.02 8.97
N VAL A 333 -9.82 26.07 9.47
CA VAL A 333 -8.64 26.49 8.68
C VAL A 333 -8.17 25.40 7.70
N TYR A 334 -8.67 24.17 7.82
CA TYR A 334 -8.32 23.05 6.95
C TYR A 334 -9.54 22.24 6.49
N ASP A 335 -10.75 22.83 6.56
CA ASP A 335 -12.01 22.18 6.19
C ASP A 335 -12.21 20.81 6.87
N GLY A 336 -11.89 20.74 8.17
CA GLY A 336 -12.11 19.56 9.00
C GLY A 336 -13.27 19.75 9.97
N THR A 337 -13.60 18.68 10.67
CA THR A 337 -14.58 18.71 11.77
C THR A 337 -14.00 18.12 13.04
N LYS A 338 -14.51 18.60 14.18
CA LYS A 338 -14.27 18.06 15.52
C LYS A 338 -15.57 17.65 16.18
N SER A 339 -15.55 16.46 16.77
CA SER A 339 -16.72 15.88 17.44
C SER A 339 -16.31 15.28 18.77
N VAL A 340 -17.22 15.30 19.73
CA VAL A 340 -17.10 14.48 20.94
C VAL A 340 -17.78 13.14 20.68
N LEU A 341 -17.18 12.07 21.18
CA LEU A 341 -17.65 10.71 21.02
C LEU A 341 -17.62 10.00 22.38
N ILE A 342 -18.80 9.68 22.91
CA ILE A 342 -18.95 8.86 24.11
C ILE A 342 -19.22 7.44 23.66
N SER A 343 -18.41 6.47 24.10
CA SER A 343 -18.56 5.07 23.69
C SER A 343 -18.20 4.11 24.80
N THR A 344 -18.90 2.97 24.82
CA THR A 344 -18.43 1.77 25.54
C THR A 344 -17.39 1.02 24.71
N ARG A 345 -16.66 0.09 25.34
CA ARG A 345 -15.71 -0.80 24.66
C ARG A 345 -16.23 -2.23 24.64
N SER A 346 -16.09 -2.89 23.50
CA SER A 346 -16.20 -4.36 23.39
C SER A 346 -14.81 -5.01 23.42
N VAL A 347 -14.77 -6.34 23.49
CA VAL A 347 -13.54 -7.13 23.37
C VAL A 347 -12.80 -6.84 22.05
N VAL A 348 -13.53 -6.47 21.00
CA VAL A 348 -13.01 -6.20 19.65
C VAL A 348 -12.63 -4.72 19.47
N GLY A 349 -12.95 -3.86 20.44
CA GLY A 349 -12.72 -2.42 20.40
C GLY A 349 -14.02 -1.62 20.28
N GLY A 350 -13.97 -0.54 19.48
CA GLY A 350 -15.12 0.33 19.20
C GLY A 350 -16.09 -0.25 18.17
N LYS A 351 -17.16 0.49 17.87
CA LYS A 351 -18.20 0.07 16.92
C LYS A 351 -17.62 -0.03 15.50
N ASN A 352 -17.50 -1.26 14.99
CA ASN A 352 -17.04 -1.52 13.64
C ASN A 352 -17.64 -2.83 13.10
N SER A 353 -18.64 -2.69 12.23
CA SER A 353 -19.32 -3.84 11.61
C SER A 353 -18.53 -4.46 10.45
N PHE A 354 -17.53 -3.76 9.88
CA PHE A 354 -16.83 -4.21 8.67
C PHE A 354 -16.22 -5.60 8.82
N LEU A 355 -15.49 -5.84 9.93
CA LEU A 355 -14.83 -7.11 10.16
C LEU A 355 -15.84 -8.26 10.25
N GLY A 356 -16.95 -8.04 10.96
CA GLY A 356 -18.03 -9.02 11.07
C GLY A 356 -18.69 -9.32 9.72
N ILE A 357 -19.02 -8.26 8.94
CA ILE A 357 -19.59 -8.40 7.59
C ILE A 357 -18.63 -9.19 6.69
N ALA A 358 -17.33 -8.86 6.70
CA ALA A 358 -16.33 -9.52 5.87
C ALA A 358 -16.25 -11.03 6.16
N TYR A 359 -16.24 -11.43 7.43
CA TYR A 359 -16.23 -12.84 7.81
C TYR A 359 -17.51 -13.58 7.38
N VAL A 360 -18.69 -12.97 7.55
CA VAL A 360 -19.96 -13.56 7.09
C VAL A 360 -19.99 -13.69 5.57
N VAL A 361 -19.53 -12.68 4.83
CA VAL A 361 -19.49 -12.70 3.36
C VAL A 361 -18.53 -13.78 2.84
N VAL A 362 -17.31 -13.84 3.37
CA VAL A 362 -16.32 -14.86 2.97
C VAL A 362 -16.82 -16.26 3.34
N GLY A 363 -17.35 -16.43 4.55
CA GLY A 363 -17.92 -17.71 4.99
C GLY A 363 -19.09 -18.16 4.10
N GLY A 364 -20.00 -17.25 3.77
CA GLY A 364 -21.13 -17.50 2.87
C GLY A 364 -20.67 -17.87 1.45
N LEU A 365 -19.70 -17.13 0.90
CA LEU A 365 -19.14 -17.42 -0.42
C LEU A 365 -18.48 -18.81 -0.45
N CYS A 366 -17.74 -19.19 0.59
CA CYS A 366 -17.14 -20.52 0.70
C CYS A 366 -18.18 -21.64 0.71
N ILE A 367 -19.31 -21.46 1.40
CA ILE A 367 -20.40 -22.45 1.43
C ILE A 367 -21.06 -22.55 0.05
N VAL A 368 -21.37 -21.41 -0.59
CA VAL A 368 -21.98 -21.39 -1.93
C VAL A 368 -21.08 -22.07 -2.95
N LEU A 369 -19.79 -21.72 -2.99
CA LEU A 369 -18.82 -22.36 -3.90
C LEU A 369 -18.65 -23.85 -3.57
N GLY A 370 -18.62 -24.22 -2.29
CA GLY A 370 -18.59 -25.61 -1.84
C GLY A 370 -19.78 -26.42 -2.37
N VAL A 371 -20.99 -25.88 -2.29
CA VAL A 371 -22.21 -26.50 -2.84
C VAL A 371 -22.13 -26.60 -4.36
N LEU A 372 -21.77 -25.52 -5.05
CA LEU A 372 -21.66 -25.50 -6.52
C LEU A 372 -20.64 -26.52 -7.03
N PHE A 373 -19.45 -26.59 -6.42
CA PHE A 373 -18.44 -27.58 -6.79
C PHE A 373 -18.84 -29.01 -6.44
N THR A 374 -19.58 -29.20 -5.35
CA THR A 374 -20.15 -30.52 -5.02
C THR A 374 -21.16 -30.96 -6.07
N VAL A 375 -22.09 -30.08 -6.45
CA VAL A 375 -23.08 -30.34 -7.51
C VAL A 375 -22.39 -30.61 -8.85
N ALA A 376 -21.41 -29.78 -9.25
CA ALA A 376 -20.65 -30.00 -10.48
C ALA A 376 -19.90 -31.33 -10.49
N HIS A 377 -19.32 -31.73 -9.35
CA HIS A 377 -18.64 -33.02 -9.20
C HIS A 377 -19.60 -34.21 -9.29
N LEU A 378 -20.84 -34.06 -8.80
CA LEU A 378 -21.88 -35.08 -8.88
C LEU A 378 -22.49 -35.20 -10.29
N ILE A 379 -22.69 -34.08 -11.00
CA ILE A 379 -23.27 -34.08 -12.36
C ILE A 379 -22.25 -34.54 -13.42
N ARG A 380 -20.98 -34.11 -13.30
CA ARG A 380 -19.90 -34.47 -14.24
C ARG A 380 -18.66 -35.00 -13.52
N PRO A 381 -18.71 -36.23 -12.98
CA PRO A 381 -17.55 -36.81 -12.31
C PRO A 381 -16.42 -37.08 -13.31
N ARG A 382 -15.28 -36.40 -13.16
CA ARG A 382 -14.06 -36.67 -13.93
C ARG A 382 -13.15 -37.60 -13.14
N LYS A 383 -12.63 -38.64 -13.80
CA LYS A 383 -11.61 -39.52 -13.21
C LYS A 383 -10.29 -38.76 -13.07
N MET A 384 -9.66 -38.82 -11.90
CA MET A 384 -8.38 -38.15 -11.68
C MET A 384 -7.27 -38.85 -12.47
N GLY A 385 -6.41 -38.05 -13.12
CA GLY A 385 -5.31 -38.58 -13.93
C GLY A 385 -5.77 -39.29 -15.22
N ASP A 386 -6.93 -38.94 -15.76
CA ASP A 386 -7.43 -39.52 -17.00
C ASP A 386 -6.58 -39.08 -18.22
N HIS A 387 -5.91 -40.06 -18.85
CA HIS A 387 -5.01 -39.83 -19.97
C HIS A 387 -5.71 -39.36 -21.25
N THR A 388 -7.04 -39.51 -21.34
CA THR A 388 -7.82 -39.02 -22.50
C THR A 388 -7.82 -37.49 -22.64
N TYR A 389 -7.50 -36.77 -21.57
CA TYR A 389 -7.39 -35.31 -21.57
C TYR A 389 -5.97 -34.80 -21.73
N LEU A 390 -5.00 -35.68 -21.93
CA LEU A 390 -3.65 -35.26 -22.32
C LEU A 390 -3.76 -34.69 -23.73
N SER A 391 -3.23 -33.48 -23.94
CA SER A 391 -3.42 -32.73 -25.20
C SER A 391 -3.03 -33.57 -26.42
N TRP A 392 -1.93 -34.31 -26.32
CA TRP A 392 -1.41 -35.17 -27.39
C TRP A 392 -2.19 -36.46 -27.64
N ASN A 393 -3.12 -36.84 -26.76
CA ASN A 393 -4.01 -37.99 -27.01
C ASN A 393 -5.26 -37.61 -27.82
N ASN A 394 -5.57 -36.31 -27.89
CA ASN A 394 -6.65 -35.77 -28.72
C ASN A 394 -6.14 -35.22 -30.06
N ASP A 395 -4.82 -35.17 -30.25
CA ASP A 395 -4.19 -35.01 -31.55
C ASP A 395 -4.36 -36.33 -32.32
N THR A 396 -5.48 -36.49 -33.02
CA THR A 396 -5.50 -37.43 -34.15
C THR A 396 -4.37 -36.99 -35.08
N PRO A 397 -3.48 -37.89 -35.54
CA PRO A 397 -2.50 -37.51 -36.55
C PRO A 397 -3.31 -36.94 -37.70
N ALA A 398 -3.16 -35.63 -37.93
CA ALA A 398 -3.63 -35.01 -39.15
C ALA A 398 -3.10 -35.92 -40.25
N THR A 399 -4.00 -36.67 -40.88
CA THR A 399 -3.66 -37.45 -42.05
C THR A 399 -3.09 -36.40 -42.97
N ALA A 400 -1.79 -36.48 -43.22
CA ALA A 400 -1.11 -35.58 -44.11
C ALA A 400 -1.67 -35.85 -45.51
N SER A 401 -2.84 -35.29 -45.82
CA SER A 401 -3.14 -34.88 -47.17
C SER A 401 -2.22 -33.72 -47.43
N ILE A 402 -0.99 -34.05 -47.81
CA ILE A 402 -0.14 -33.17 -48.60
C ILE A 402 -1.03 -32.70 -49.75
N PRO A 403 -1.41 -31.41 -49.83
CA PRO A 403 -1.95 -30.89 -51.06
C PRO A 403 -0.77 -30.89 -52.03
N SER A 404 -0.77 -31.83 -52.96
CA SER A 404 0.04 -31.81 -54.16
C SER A 404 -0.43 -30.64 -55.04
N SER A 405 -0.10 -29.42 -54.65
CA SER A 405 0.14 -28.28 -55.53
C SER A 405 0.53 -27.09 -54.67
N PHE A 406 1.79 -26.71 -54.79
CA PHE A 406 2.22 -25.34 -54.52
C PHE A 406 1.59 -24.47 -55.62
N GLY A 407 0.32 -24.11 -55.43
CA GLY A 407 -0.38 -23.13 -56.26
C GLY A 407 -0.18 -21.75 -55.68
N ASP A 408 0.65 -20.96 -56.36
CA ASP A 408 0.72 -19.49 -56.36
C ASP A 408 0.13 -18.76 -55.14
N VAL A 409 1.03 -18.36 -54.24
CA VAL A 409 0.78 -17.19 -53.38
C VAL A 409 0.59 -16.00 -54.33
N PRO A 410 -0.53 -15.27 -54.29
CA PRO A 410 -0.74 -14.15 -55.19
C PRO A 410 0.30 -13.06 -54.89
N LYS A 411 1.28 -12.93 -55.79
CA LYS A 411 2.00 -11.67 -55.99
C LYS A 411 1.01 -10.75 -56.71
N TYR A 412 0.89 -9.52 -56.21
CA TYR A 412 0.11 -8.39 -56.78
C TYR A 412 -1.29 -8.16 -56.18
N ARG A 413 -1.42 -7.04 -55.43
CA ARG A 413 -2.70 -6.37 -55.14
C ARG A 413 -2.86 -5.26 -56.19
N PRO A 414 -3.98 -5.17 -56.93
CA PRO A 414 -4.16 -4.11 -57.91
C PRO A 414 -4.20 -2.72 -57.24
N PRO A 415 -3.58 -1.69 -57.85
CA PRO A 415 -3.50 -0.36 -57.28
C PRO A 415 -4.89 0.31 -57.29
N GLY A 416 -5.31 0.86 -56.14
CA GLY A 416 -6.56 1.64 -56.04
C GLY A 416 -7.49 1.33 -54.85
N LEU A 417 -7.14 0.40 -53.95
CA LEU A 417 -7.89 0.24 -52.69
C LEU A 417 -7.28 1.08 -51.55
N PRO A 418 -8.10 1.73 -50.70
CA PRO A 418 -7.61 2.51 -49.58
C PRO A 418 -6.78 1.64 -48.62
N HIS A 419 -5.67 2.19 -48.12
CA HIS A 419 -4.85 1.54 -47.09
C HIS A 419 -5.75 1.16 -45.90
N PRO A 420 -5.68 -0.09 -45.40
CA PRO A 420 -6.45 -0.46 -44.22
C PRO A 420 -5.94 0.36 -43.04
N THR A 421 -6.83 1.12 -42.41
CA THR A 421 -6.60 1.93 -41.20
C THR A 421 -6.44 1.08 -39.94
N TYR A 422 -6.20 -0.22 -40.08
CA TYR A 422 -6.06 -1.17 -38.98
C TYR A 422 -5.06 -2.27 -39.30
N VAL A 423 -4.17 -2.55 -38.34
CA VAL A 423 -3.20 -3.64 -38.38
C VAL A 423 -3.93 -4.95 -38.07
N THR A 424 -3.84 -5.94 -38.95
CA THR A 424 -4.42 -7.28 -38.73
C THR A 424 -3.37 -8.24 -38.18
N ASP A 425 -3.79 -9.30 -37.46
CA ASP A 425 -2.87 -10.32 -36.95
C ASP A 425 -1.96 -10.92 -38.03
N ALA A 426 -2.45 -11.04 -39.27
CA ALA A 426 -1.67 -11.54 -40.40
C ALA A 426 -0.56 -10.56 -40.84
N VAL A 427 -0.78 -9.25 -40.73
CA VAL A 427 0.22 -8.22 -41.03
C VAL A 427 1.36 -8.25 -40.02
N VAL A 428 1.05 -8.56 -38.75
CA VAL A 428 2.07 -8.71 -37.70
C VAL A 428 2.77 -10.07 -37.82
N THR A 429 2.04 -11.15 -38.06
CA THR A 429 2.57 -12.53 -37.90
C THR A 429 3.38 -13.02 -39.11
N ASN A 430 3.01 -12.63 -40.33
CA ASN A 430 3.67 -13.13 -41.55
C ASN A 430 5.17 -12.76 -41.65
N PRO A 431 5.60 -11.53 -41.30
CA PRO A 431 7.02 -11.19 -41.24
C PRO A 431 7.80 -12.04 -40.24
N PHE A 432 7.22 -12.34 -39.07
CA PHE A 432 7.88 -13.19 -38.06
C PHE A 432 8.04 -14.64 -38.52
N ILE A 433 7.05 -15.20 -39.23
CA ILE A 433 7.16 -16.55 -39.79
C ILE A 433 8.30 -16.60 -40.81
N TYR A 434 8.45 -15.58 -41.66
CA TYR A 434 9.57 -15.47 -42.59
C TYR A 434 10.92 -15.37 -41.87
N LEU A 435 11.03 -14.48 -40.88
CA LEU A 435 12.27 -14.27 -40.13
C LEU A 435 12.71 -15.52 -39.35
N VAL A 436 11.78 -16.26 -38.74
CA VAL A 436 12.08 -17.55 -38.08
C VAL A 436 12.58 -18.58 -39.09
N HIS A 437 12.07 -18.56 -40.33
CA HIS A 437 12.50 -19.48 -41.39
C HIS A 437 13.88 -19.14 -41.98
N VAL A 438 14.23 -17.84 -42.07
CA VAL A 438 15.50 -17.38 -42.66
C VAL A 438 16.65 -17.43 -41.64
N TYR A 439 16.37 -17.12 -40.36
CA TYR A 439 17.37 -17.05 -39.30
C TYR A 439 17.35 -18.30 -38.40
N THR A 440 17.75 -19.46 -38.94
CA THR A 440 17.69 -20.76 -38.25
C THR A 440 18.53 -20.87 -36.97
N ASN A 441 19.44 -19.92 -36.72
CA ASN A 441 20.31 -19.87 -35.54
C ASN A 441 19.83 -18.88 -34.44
N ALA A 442 18.67 -18.24 -34.63
CA ALA A 442 18.06 -17.33 -33.66
C ALA A 442 16.63 -17.80 -33.30
N SER A 443 16.22 -17.61 -32.03
CA SER A 443 14.85 -17.91 -31.58
C SER A 443 14.10 -16.60 -31.32
N ILE A 444 13.12 -16.29 -32.15
CA ILE A 444 12.32 -15.06 -32.00
C ILE A 444 11.05 -15.39 -31.21
N ASN A 445 10.89 -14.81 -30.02
CA ASN A 445 9.65 -14.89 -29.24
C ASN A 445 8.94 -13.54 -29.31
N TYR A 446 7.62 -13.53 -29.49
CA TYR A 446 6.83 -12.31 -29.47
C TYR A 446 5.54 -12.53 -28.67
N CYS A 447 5.09 -11.51 -27.95
CA CYS A 447 3.82 -11.53 -27.26
C CYS A 447 2.99 -10.30 -27.65
N VAL A 448 1.72 -10.55 -27.97
CA VAL A 448 0.77 -9.54 -28.40
C VAL A 448 -0.25 -9.35 -27.28
N CYS A 449 -0.27 -8.18 -26.65
CA CYS A 449 -1.16 -7.92 -25.51
C CYS A 449 -2.30 -6.97 -25.91
N ALA A 450 -3.54 -7.33 -25.58
CA ALA A 450 -4.69 -6.43 -25.64
C ALA A 450 -4.79 -5.62 -24.32
N ALA A 451 -5.37 -4.42 -24.37
CA ALA A 451 -5.33 -3.38 -23.32
C ALA A 451 -5.80 -3.77 -21.90
N ASN A 452 -6.33 -4.97 -21.67
CA ASN A 452 -6.89 -5.39 -20.39
C ASN A 452 -6.06 -6.44 -19.64
N GLY A 453 -4.75 -6.55 -19.89
CA GLY A 453 -3.85 -7.38 -19.07
C GLY A 453 -4.12 -8.90 -19.10
N ASP A 454 -5.02 -9.36 -19.96
CA ASP A 454 -5.36 -10.77 -20.15
C ASP A 454 -4.48 -11.39 -21.24
N GLU A 455 -3.87 -12.52 -20.92
CA GLU A 455 -3.16 -13.39 -21.86
C GLU A 455 -4.16 -13.98 -22.89
N PRO A 456 -3.86 -13.98 -24.20
CA PRO A 456 -4.85 -14.36 -25.22
C PRO A 456 -5.19 -15.86 -25.17
N ARG A 457 -6.47 -16.19 -24.97
CA ARG A 457 -7.01 -17.55 -25.18
C ARG A 457 -7.18 -17.83 -26.68
N PRO A 458 -6.89 -19.06 -27.16
CA PRO A 458 -6.81 -19.41 -28.58
C PRO A 458 -8.16 -19.48 -29.35
N GLU A 459 -9.32 -19.25 -28.72
CA GLU A 459 -10.63 -19.56 -29.33
C GLU A 459 -11.47 -18.37 -29.83
N ALA A 460 -10.94 -17.14 -29.89
CA ALA A 460 -11.73 -15.97 -30.30
C ALA A 460 -11.18 -15.31 -31.59
N ARG A 461 -11.42 -15.95 -32.74
CA ARG A 461 -10.82 -15.62 -34.05
C ARG A 461 -11.67 -14.72 -34.97
N SER A 462 -12.63 -13.94 -34.47
CA SER A 462 -13.56 -13.22 -35.38
C SER A 462 -14.00 -11.82 -34.98
N THR A 463 -13.26 -11.09 -34.14
CA THR A 463 -13.55 -9.67 -33.89
C THR A 463 -12.29 -8.80 -34.08
N PRO A 464 -12.36 -7.70 -34.88
CA PRO A 464 -11.26 -6.77 -35.00
C PRO A 464 -11.05 -6.07 -33.65
N ARG A 465 -9.88 -6.28 -33.03
CA ARG A 465 -9.51 -5.62 -31.76
C ARG A 465 -8.47 -4.55 -32.03
N HIS A 466 -8.61 -3.42 -31.36
CA HIS A 466 -7.58 -2.39 -31.31
C HIS A 466 -6.42 -2.90 -30.46
N LEU A 467 -5.30 -3.19 -31.12
CA LEU A 467 -4.05 -3.62 -30.51
C LEU A 467 -3.24 -2.38 -30.15
N PHE A 468 -2.99 -2.16 -28.87
CA PHE A 468 -2.32 -0.93 -28.38
C PHE A 468 -0.90 -1.17 -27.86
N LEU A 469 -0.48 -2.42 -27.64
CA LEU A 469 0.86 -2.75 -27.13
C LEU A 469 1.35 -4.08 -27.71
N LEU A 470 2.39 -4.01 -28.55
CA LEU A 470 3.18 -5.15 -29.00
C LEU A 470 4.54 -5.07 -28.31
N ASN A 471 4.84 -6.04 -27.46
CA ASN A 471 6.15 -6.18 -26.83
C ASN A 471 6.89 -7.32 -27.52
N ILE A 472 7.92 -6.98 -28.29
CA ILE A 472 8.75 -7.96 -28.98
C ILE A 472 10.07 -8.09 -28.23
N SER A 473 10.41 -9.31 -27.81
CA SER A 473 11.64 -9.62 -27.09
C SER A 473 12.48 -10.63 -27.86
N TYR A 474 13.69 -10.24 -28.25
CA TYR A 474 14.56 -11.08 -29.07
C TYR A 474 15.56 -11.85 -28.21
N GLN A 475 15.77 -13.12 -28.54
CA GLN A 475 16.70 -14.01 -27.85
C GLN A 475 17.55 -14.80 -28.86
N SER A 476 18.87 -14.63 -28.82
CA SER A 476 19.80 -15.42 -29.64
C SER A 476 20.56 -16.43 -28.80
N VAL A 477 20.91 -17.57 -29.41
CA VAL A 477 21.68 -18.67 -28.80
C VAL A 477 23.18 -18.58 -29.15
N LEU A 478 23.60 -17.54 -29.89
CA LEU A 478 24.98 -17.36 -30.34
C LEU A 478 25.93 -17.06 -29.17
N ARG A 479 27.04 -17.80 -29.08
CA ARG A 479 28.08 -17.67 -28.04
C ARG A 479 29.15 -16.65 -28.47
N SER A 480 29.63 -15.83 -27.53
CA SER A 480 30.74 -14.91 -27.76
C SER A 480 32.08 -15.63 -27.99
N GLY A 481 32.90 -15.09 -28.90
CA GLY A 481 34.27 -15.56 -29.16
C GLY A 481 35.28 -15.08 -28.12
N PRO A 482 36.50 -15.65 -28.06
CA PRO A 482 37.50 -15.28 -27.07
C PRO A 482 38.03 -13.86 -27.35
N GLY A 483 37.85 -12.93 -26.40
CA GLY A 483 38.36 -11.55 -26.49
C GLY A 483 37.35 -10.44 -26.20
N THR A 484 36.06 -10.77 -26.07
CA THR A 484 35.00 -9.78 -25.77
C THR A 484 34.73 -9.63 -24.27
N PRO A 485 34.31 -8.45 -23.77
CA PRO A 485 34.01 -8.24 -22.34
C PRO A 485 32.97 -9.25 -21.82
N LYS A 486 33.23 -9.79 -20.63
CA LYS A 486 32.48 -10.85 -19.94
C LYS A 486 30.94 -10.67 -20.04
N MET A 487 30.29 -11.53 -20.83
CA MET A 487 28.85 -11.80 -20.72
C MET A 487 28.60 -13.28 -20.39
N PRO A 488 27.65 -13.60 -19.49
CA PRO A 488 27.39 -14.97 -19.03
C PRO A 488 26.78 -15.86 -20.15
N PRO A 489 27.07 -17.17 -20.17
CA PRO A 489 26.68 -18.08 -21.24
C PRO A 489 25.24 -18.59 -21.07
N SER A 490 24.25 -17.70 -21.08
CA SER A 490 22.82 -18.02 -21.11
C SER A 490 21.97 -16.76 -21.34
N LEU A 491 21.05 -16.82 -22.32
CA LEU A 491 20.01 -15.82 -22.65
C LEU A 491 20.52 -14.37 -22.81
N THR A 492 20.85 -13.94 -24.04
CA THR A 492 21.15 -12.54 -24.31
C THR A 492 19.90 -11.80 -24.78
N PHE A 493 19.43 -10.81 -24.00
CA PHE A 493 18.37 -9.88 -24.41
C PHE A 493 18.96 -8.85 -25.37
N LEU A 494 18.55 -8.87 -26.64
CA LEU A 494 19.18 -8.08 -27.71
C LEU A 494 18.46 -6.76 -28.01
N GLY A 495 17.23 -6.57 -27.53
CA GLY A 495 16.49 -5.33 -27.69
C GLY A 495 15.01 -5.44 -27.31
N LEU A 496 14.35 -4.30 -27.19
CA LEU A 496 12.90 -4.16 -26.97
C LEU A 496 12.32 -3.23 -28.02
N CYS A 497 11.19 -3.63 -28.63
CA CYS A 497 10.38 -2.78 -29.49
C CYS A 497 8.99 -2.58 -28.89
N THR A 498 8.51 -1.33 -28.91
CA THR A 498 7.16 -0.92 -28.52
C THR A 498 6.47 -0.23 -29.70
N LEU A 499 5.19 -0.49 -29.91
CA LEU A 499 4.38 0.22 -30.91
C LEU A 499 3.93 1.59 -30.37
N PRO A 500 3.74 2.59 -31.26
CA PRO A 500 3.25 3.89 -30.85
C PRO A 500 1.84 3.82 -30.26
N THR A 501 1.62 4.56 -29.17
CA THR A 501 0.28 4.69 -28.59
C THR A 501 -0.67 5.36 -29.59
N SER A 502 -1.96 4.96 -29.60
CA SER A 502 -2.98 5.50 -30.53
C SER A 502 -3.26 7.01 -30.38
N SER A 503 -2.62 7.66 -29.41
CA SER A 503 -2.66 9.09 -29.10
C SER A 503 -1.66 9.93 -29.90
N VAL A 504 -0.72 9.32 -30.61
CA VAL A 504 0.29 10.03 -31.42
C VAL A 504 -0.34 10.52 -32.73
N ARG A 505 -0.26 11.83 -33.00
CA ARG A 505 -0.71 12.47 -34.25
C ARG A 505 0.47 13.14 -34.93
N THR A 506 0.31 13.56 -36.18
CA THR A 506 1.34 14.31 -36.94
C THR A 506 1.80 15.61 -36.27
N SER A 507 1.08 16.11 -35.27
CA SER A 507 1.40 17.31 -34.48
C SER A 507 2.16 17.03 -33.17
N THR A 508 2.49 15.77 -32.85
CA THR A 508 3.13 15.39 -31.59
C THR A 508 4.64 15.67 -31.61
N LEU A 509 5.17 16.36 -30.59
CA LEU A 509 6.58 16.77 -30.46
C LEU A 509 7.53 15.58 -30.24
N GLY A 510 8.71 15.63 -30.87
CA GLY A 510 9.76 14.59 -30.89
C GLY A 510 10.03 13.88 -29.56
N ASP A 511 10.12 14.66 -28.49
CA ASP A 511 10.53 14.18 -27.17
C ASP A 511 9.46 13.34 -26.45
N SER A 512 8.21 13.40 -26.92
CA SER A 512 7.06 12.75 -26.27
C SER A 512 6.75 11.33 -26.74
N TYR A 513 7.46 10.84 -27.78
CA TYR A 513 7.36 9.47 -28.30
C TYR A 513 8.71 8.73 -28.35
N VAL A 514 9.73 9.24 -27.63
CA VAL A 514 11.06 8.60 -27.52
C VAL A 514 11.00 7.19 -26.89
N THR A 515 9.95 6.91 -26.10
CA THR A 515 9.68 5.58 -25.52
C THR A 515 9.00 4.59 -26.47
N ASP A 516 8.52 5.07 -27.63
CA ASP A 516 7.79 4.29 -28.64
C ASP A 516 8.75 3.94 -29.81
N ARG A 517 9.85 3.25 -29.50
CA ARG A 517 10.96 2.92 -30.44
C ARG A 517 11.56 1.55 -30.16
N CYS A 518 12.24 0.99 -31.17
CA CYS A 518 13.10 -0.17 -30.99
C CYS A 518 14.46 0.24 -30.40
N ASN A 519 14.75 -0.17 -29.17
CA ASN A 519 16.07 -0.01 -28.56
C ASN A 519 16.90 -1.27 -28.78
N VAL A 520 17.93 -1.15 -29.62
CA VAL A 520 18.77 -2.26 -30.07
C VAL A 520 20.22 -2.00 -29.63
N LEU A 521 20.92 -3.07 -29.23
CA LEU A 521 22.24 -2.95 -28.58
C LEU A 521 23.36 -2.65 -29.60
N SER A 522 23.97 -1.47 -29.60
CA SER A 522 25.01 -1.03 -30.58
C SER A 522 26.09 -2.05 -30.95
N ALA A 523 26.48 -2.94 -30.03
CA ALA A 523 27.48 -3.97 -30.29
C ALA A 523 27.06 -5.00 -31.36
N ILE A 524 25.80 -4.97 -31.82
CA ILE A 524 25.30 -5.77 -32.94
C ILE A 524 25.43 -5.11 -34.33
N SER A 525 25.98 -3.90 -34.42
CA SER A 525 26.17 -3.19 -35.70
C SER A 525 27.39 -3.69 -36.49
N LEU A 526 27.51 -3.31 -37.77
CA LEU A 526 28.67 -3.60 -38.60
C LEU A 526 29.93 -2.97 -37.97
N GLY A 527 30.87 -3.78 -37.49
CA GLY A 527 32.06 -3.32 -36.73
C GLY A 527 31.92 -3.39 -35.21
N GLY A 528 30.79 -3.85 -34.69
CA GLY A 528 30.57 -4.11 -33.28
C GLY A 528 31.35 -5.32 -32.73
N ASN A 529 31.47 -5.40 -31.41
CA ASN A 529 32.24 -6.46 -30.72
C ASN A 529 31.52 -7.83 -30.66
N ILE A 530 30.42 -8.04 -31.39
CA ILE A 530 29.69 -9.33 -31.41
C ILE A 530 29.92 -10.03 -32.75
N ALA A 531 30.50 -11.23 -32.72
CA ALA A 531 30.65 -12.08 -33.89
C ALA A 531 29.31 -12.71 -34.30
N GLY A 532 29.04 -12.79 -35.61
CA GLY A 532 27.83 -13.43 -36.14
C GLY A 532 26.74 -12.47 -36.64
N TYR A 533 27.09 -11.26 -37.07
CA TYR A 533 26.17 -10.29 -37.69
C TYR A 533 25.24 -10.96 -38.74
N ASN A 534 25.83 -11.66 -39.73
CA ASN A 534 25.10 -12.39 -40.78
C ASN A 534 24.49 -13.74 -40.35
N LEU A 535 24.55 -14.09 -39.05
CA LEU A 535 24.10 -15.38 -38.50
C LEU A 535 22.90 -15.25 -37.56
N GLY A 536 22.20 -14.09 -37.57
CA GLY A 536 20.97 -13.86 -36.80
C GLY A 536 21.12 -12.95 -35.58
N VAL A 537 22.25 -12.23 -35.46
CA VAL A 537 22.41 -11.18 -34.44
C VAL A 537 21.74 -9.87 -34.89
N ALA A 538 21.78 -9.56 -36.19
CA ALA A 538 21.13 -8.38 -36.78
C ALA A 538 19.59 -8.44 -36.77
N THR A 539 18.98 -9.61 -36.51
CA THR A 539 17.53 -9.81 -36.58
C THR A 539 16.70 -8.81 -35.74
N ALA A 540 17.25 -8.31 -34.62
CA ALA A 540 16.57 -7.30 -33.80
C ALA A 540 16.51 -5.90 -34.46
N TYR A 541 17.53 -5.57 -35.27
CA TYR A 541 17.56 -4.37 -36.13
C TYR A 541 16.65 -4.55 -37.35
N GLU A 542 16.51 -5.77 -37.87
CA GLU A 542 15.66 -6.02 -39.04
C GLU A 542 14.16 -5.95 -38.72
N VAL A 543 13.75 -6.41 -37.55
CA VAL A 543 12.33 -6.37 -37.19
C VAL A 543 11.82 -4.92 -37.08
N SER A 544 12.68 -3.95 -36.75
CA SER A 544 12.28 -2.53 -36.77
C SER A 544 12.04 -2.03 -38.20
N TYR A 545 12.90 -2.38 -39.16
CA TYR A 545 12.69 -2.06 -40.57
C TYR A 545 11.43 -2.70 -41.16
N TRP A 546 11.25 -4.01 -40.95
CA TRP A 546 10.09 -4.75 -41.47
C TRP A 546 8.74 -4.26 -40.92
N ASN A 547 8.74 -3.62 -39.74
CA ASN A 547 7.54 -3.07 -39.11
C ASN A 547 7.45 -1.53 -39.22
N ALA A 548 8.35 -0.89 -39.99
CA ALA A 548 8.43 0.57 -40.12
C ALA A 548 8.51 1.33 -38.77
N ILE A 549 9.24 0.76 -37.80
CA ILE A 549 9.44 1.32 -36.46
C ILE A 549 10.82 2.01 -36.41
N LEU A 550 10.88 3.24 -35.87
CA LEU A 550 12.14 3.93 -35.62
C LEU A 550 13.02 3.15 -34.62
N HIS A 551 14.29 2.91 -34.96
CA HIS A 551 15.29 2.32 -34.07
C HIS A 551 16.46 3.27 -33.83
N THR A 552 17.10 3.15 -32.67
CA THR A 552 18.37 3.84 -32.37
C THR A 552 19.36 2.85 -31.79
N LEU A 553 20.60 2.83 -32.29
CA LEU A 553 21.61 1.86 -31.87
C LEU A 553 22.30 2.24 -30.54
N ASN A 554 22.11 3.45 -30.02
CA ASN A 554 22.77 3.91 -28.79
C ASN A 554 21.78 4.63 -27.86
N ARG A 555 21.94 4.44 -26.54
CA ARG A 555 21.06 4.98 -25.49
C ARG A 555 20.79 6.49 -25.67
N ASN A 556 19.65 6.82 -26.28
CA ASN A 556 19.03 8.14 -26.36
C ASN A 556 19.81 9.26 -27.10
N GLY A 557 20.73 8.96 -28.01
CA GLY A 557 21.43 9.98 -28.80
C GLY A 557 20.82 10.15 -30.20
N CYS A 558 20.31 11.35 -30.53
CA CYS A 558 20.06 11.79 -31.91
C CYS A 558 21.14 12.81 -32.31
N ASP A 559 22.41 12.44 -32.17
CA ASP A 559 23.53 13.30 -32.57
C ASP A 559 23.74 13.13 -34.09
N PRO A 560 23.66 14.20 -34.90
CA PRO A 560 23.86 14.14 -36.35
C PRO A 560 25.28 13.71 -36.77
N PHE A 561 26.24 13.62 -35.82
CA PHE A 561 27.59 13.12 -36.05
C PHE A 561 27.80 11.67 -35.57
N ASP A 562 26.78 11.02 -34.99
CA ASP A 562 26.85 9.61 -34.58
C ASP A 562 26.49 8.71 -35.77
N SER A 563 27.41 7.85 -36.18
CA SER A 563 27.29 6.98 -37.36
C SER A 563 26.30 5.82 -37.20
N GLY A 564 25.47 5.85 -36.15
CA GLY A 564 24.59 4.77 -35.71
C GLY A 564 23.44 4.40 -36.65
N ASP A 565 23.21 5.12 -37.75
CA ASP A 565 22.18 4.79 -38.74
C ASP A 565 22.70 4.12 -40.02
N TYR A 566 24.02 3.94 -40.16
CA TYR A 566 24.61 3.34 -41.36
C TYR A 566 25.15 1.93 -41.08
N ALA A 567 24.24 0.95 -40.98
CA ALA A 567 24.59 -0.47 -41.10
C ALA A 567 24.23 -0.95 -42.52
N ALA A 568 25.07 -1.81 -43.11
CA ALA A 568 24.82 -2.38 -44.43
C ALA A 568 23.99 -3.67 -44.30
N ASP A 569 23.01 -3.86 -45.18
CA ASP A 569 22.11 -5.02 -45.17
C ASP A 569 22.90 -6.36 -45.27
N PRO A 570 22.57 -7.38 -44.47
CA PRO A 570 23.15 -8.72 -44.61
C PRO A 570 22.85 -9.35 -45.99
N PRO A 571 23.63 -10.37 -46.42
CA PRO A 571 23.48 -10.99 -47.75
C PRO A 571 22.09 -11.60 -48.03
N GLN A 572 21.38 -12.02 -46.99
CA GLN A 572 20.01 -12.51 -47.07
C GLN A 572 18.99 -11.41 -47.46
N GLU A 573 19.43 -10.14 -47.49
CA GLU A 573 18.62 -8.94 -47.64
C GLU A 573 19.07 -8.03 -48.81
N MET A 574 20.05 -8.46 -49.63
CA MET A 574 20.45 -7.72 -50.85
C MET A 574 19.34 -7.55 -51.90
N THR A 575 18.22 -8.25 -51.75
CA THR A 575 17.01 -8.06 -52.56
C THR A 575 15.90 -7.49 -51.73
N SER A 576 15.64 -6.20 -51.94
CA SER A 576 14.50 -5.47 -51.39
C SER A 576 13.18 -6.19 -51.69
N THR A 577 12.36 -6.41 -50.66
CA THR A 577 10.92 -6.74 -50.80
C THR A 577 10.04 -5.48 -50.77
N SER A 578 10.63 -4.29 -50.92
CA SER A 578 9.93 -3.02 -50.67
C SER A 578 8.74 -2.76 -51.59
N GLU A 579 7.61 -2.42 -50.96
CA GLU A 579 6.79 -1.27 -51.36
C GLU A 579 6.85 -0.15 -50.28
N SER A 580 8.01 0.09 -49.64
CA SER A 580 8.17 1.26 -48.76
C SER A 580 9.54 1.91 -48.92
N LYS A 581 9.60 2.89 -49.82
CA LYS A 581 10.43 4.08 -49.66
C LYS A 581 9.51 5.24 -49.31
#